data_AF-A0A328N9N2-F1
#
_entry.id   AF-A0A328N9N2-F1
#
_cell.length_a   1.000
_cell.length_b   1.000
_cell.length_c   1.000
_cell.angle_alpha   90.00
_cell.angle_beta   90.00
_cell.angle_gamma   90.00
#
_symmetry.space_group_name_H-M   'P 1'
#
loop_
_entity.id
_entity.type
_entity.pdbx_description
1 polymer ?
#
loop_
_entity_poly.entity_id
_entity_poly.type
_entity_poly.pdbx_seq_one_letter_code
_entity_poly.pdbx_strand_id
1 'polypeptide(L)' 'MLRASHRQLGWSSEETDEFLHRLDRNGEPTAYLFQCLHCGTHLASWDIG' A
#
# COMPACT_ATOMS: atom_id res chain seq x y z
N MET A 1 -6.41 -3.05 -1.05
CA MET A 1 -5.12 -2.80 -0.35
C MET A 1 -3.95 -3.25 -1.22
N LEU A 2 -2.85 -2.48 -1.27
CA LEU A 2 -1.70 -2.73 -2.17
C LEU A 2 -1.16 -4.18 -2.09
N ARG A 3 -1.00 -4.72 -0.87
CA ARG A 3 -0.54 -6.11 -0.65
C ARG A 3 -1.46 -7.17 -1.26
N ALA A 4 -2.78 -6.95 -1.18
CA ALA A 4 -3.77 -7.86 -1.77
C ALA A 4 -3.74 -7.80 -3.31
N SER A 5 -3.55 -6.60 -3.87
CA SER A 5 -3.43 -6.39 -5.31
C SER A 5 -2.13 -6.98 -5.86
N HIS A 6 -0.99 -6.80 -5.18
CA HIS A 6 0.28 -7.39 -5.60
C HIS A 6 0.23 -8.92 -5.61
N ARG A 7 -0.43 -9.53 -4.61
CA ARG A 7 -0.67 -10.98 -4.60
C ARG A 7 -1.51 -11.43 -5.80
N GLN A 8 -2.53 -10.67 -6.20
CA GLN A 8 -3.31 -10.96 -7.41
C GLN A 8 -2.50 -10.79 -8.70
N LEU A 9 -1.48 -9.93 -8.68
CA LEU A 9 -0.54 -9.72 -9.78
C LEU A 9 0.64 -10.72 -9.76
N GLY A 10 0.61 -11.72 -8.87
CA GLY A 10 1.60 -12.80 -8.80
C GLY A 10 2.85 -12.48 -8.00
N TRP A 11 2.90 -11.33 -7.32
CA TRP A 11 4.03 -10.97 -6.48
C TRP A 11 4.01 -11.79 -5.19
N SER A 12 5.18 -12.21 -4.74
CA SER A 12 5.37 -12.75 -3.39
C SER A 12 5.19 -11.67 -2.33
N SER A 13 4.98 -12.10 -1.08
CA SER A 13 4.95 -11.19 0.07
C SER A 13 6.28 -10.47 0.26
N GLU A 14 7.39 -11.18 0.04
CA GLU A 14 8.76 -10.65 0.20
C GLU A 14 9.05 -9.53 -0.82
N GLU A 15 8.75 -9.77 -2.11
CA GLU A 15 8.89 -8.75 -3.16
C GLU A 15 8.01 -7.51 -2.89
N THR A 16 6.82 -7.73 -2.33
CA THR A 16 5.91 -6.65 -1.96
C THR A 16 6.47 -5.83 -0.81
N ASP A 17 6.99 -6.47 0.24
CA ASP A 17 7.53 -5.78 1.40
C ASP A 17 8.86 -5.09 1.09
N GLU A 18 9.73 -5.68 0.25
CA GLU A 18 10.94 -5.03 -0.25
C GLU A 18 10.61 -3.78 -1.08
N PHE A 19 9.62 -3.87 -1.97
CA PHE A 19 9.14 -2.72 -2.73
C PHE A 19 8.61 -1.60 -1.82
N LEU A 20 7.80 -1.96 -0.83
CA LEU A 20 7.28 -1.01 0.15
C LEU A 20 8.40 -0.36 0.98
N HIS A 21 9.41 -1.12 1.40
CA HIS A 21 10.59 -0.60 2.08
C HIS A 21 11.41 0.36 1.21
N ARG A 22 11.38 0.21 -0.12
CA ARG A 22 12.06 1.17 -1.02
C ARG A 22 11.31 2.49 -1.19
N LEU A 23 10.01 2.54 -0.87
CA LEU A 23 9.20 3.77 -0.97
C LEU A 23 9.43 4.74 0.19
N ASP A 24 9.91 4.25 1.33
CA ASP A 24 10.26 5.09 2.47
C ASP A 24 11.66 4.76 2.99
N ARG A 25 12.51 5.79 3.11
CA ARG A 25 13.92 5.62 3.54
C ARG A 25 14.04 5.11 4.98
N ASN A 26 13.03 5.33 5.82
CA ASN A 26 13.03 5.02 7.25
C ASN A 26 12.07 3.87 7.63
N GLY A 27 11.30 3.34 6.66
CA GLY A 27 10.28 2.31 6.86
C GLY A 27 8.95 2.82 7.43
N GLU A 28 8.75 4.13 7.57
CA GLU A 28 7.50 4.69 8.09
C GLU A 28 6.44 4.84 6.98
N PRO A 29 5.14 4.62 7.27
CA PRO A 29 4.09 4.83 6.29
C PRO A 29 3.99 6.33 5.93
N THR A 30 4.32 6.69 4.68
CA THR A 30 4.19 8.08 4.19
C THR A 30 2.80 8.40 3.65
N ALA A 31 1.98 7.36 3.40
CA ALA A 31 0.60 7.51 2.93
C ALA A 31 -0.26 6.29 3.33
N TYR A 32 -1.55 6.55 3.47
CA TYR A 32 -2.58 5.55 3.75
C TYR A 32 -3.59 5.51 2.60
N LEU A 33 -3.91 4.31 2.13
CA LEU A 33 -4.97 4.07 1.14
C LEU A 33 -6.11 3.27 1.78
N PHE A 34 -7.27 3.90 1.91
CA PHE A 34 -8.48 3.28 2.42
C PHE A 34 -9.36 2.81 1.28
N GLN A 35 -10.01 1.66 1.46
CA GLN A 35 -11.00 1.13 0.52
C GLN A 35 -12.31 0.93 1.27
N CYS A 36 -13.40 1.52 0.76
CA CYS A 36 -14.74 1.26 1.27
C CYS A 36 -15.15 -0.17 0.92
N LEU A 37 -15.46 -0.98 1.93
CA LEU A 37 -15.89 -2.37 1.73
C LEU A 37 -17.32 -2.49 1.17
N HIS A 38 -18.11 -1.42 1.20
CA HIS A 38 -19.48 -1.41 0.68
C HIS A 38 -19.54 -1.08 -0.82
N CYS A 39 -18.83 -0.04 -1.26
CA CYS A 39 -18.90 0.46 -2.65
C CYS A 39 -17.57 0.39 -3.42
N GLY A 40 -16.46 -0.03 -2.78
CA GLY A 40 -15.15 -0.16 -3.44
C GLY A 40 -14.42 1.15 -3.70
N THR A 41 -14.99 2.32 -3.35
CA THR A 41 -14.33 3.62 -3.50
C THR A 41 -13.04 3.67 -2.69
N HIS A 42 -12.00 4.27 -3.28
CA HIS A 42 -10.70 4.46 -2.66
C HIS A 42 -10.53 5.89 -2.17
N LEU A 43 -9.99 6.06 -0.97
CA LEU A 43 -9.56 7.35 -0.43
C LEU A 43 -8.05 7.26 -0.15
N ALA A 44 -7.28 8.10 -0.82
CA ALA A 44 -5.86 8.28 -0.52
C ALA A 44 -5.70 9.45 0.45
N SER A 45 -4.96 9.22 1.53
CA SER A 45 -4.52 10.25 2.47
C SER A 45 -3.02 10.17 2.59
N TRP A 46 -2.33 11.29 2.52
CA TRP A 46 -0.91 11.39 2.85
C TRP A 46 -0.76 12.47 3.92
N ASP A 47 0.19 12.31 4.83
CA ASP A 47 0.56 13.41 5.73
C ASP A 47 1.47 14.36 4.94
N ILE A 48 0.94 15.54 4.63
CA ILE A 48 1.76 16.72 4.31
C ILE A 48 1.85 17.51 5.60
N GLY A 49 3.01 17.44 6.25
CA GLY A 49 3.43 18.45 7.23
C GLY A 49 3.60 19.81 6.56
#